data_AF-A0A9X9PT73-F1
#
_entry.id   AF-A0A9X9PT73-F1
#
_cell.length_a   1.000
_cell.length_b   1.000
_cell.length_c   1.000
_cell.angle_alpha   90.00
_cell.angle_beta   90.00
_cell.angle_gamma   90.00
#
_symmetry.space_group_name_H-M   'P 1'
#
loop_
_entity.id
_entity.type
_entity.pdbx_description
1 polymer ?
#
loop_
_entity_poly.entity_id
_entity_poly.type
_entity_poly.pdbx_seq_one_letter_code
_entity_poly.pdbx_strand_id
1 'polypeptide(L)'
;MEASDNVRFLSTVERHFKNITHGSSFHVVLETIPSMMSALRMVWIISRHYNKDERMIPLMERIAWEIAERVCKVVNLRTLFKENRASAQHKTLEARNALHMWKKAYFDTRAKIEASGREARWEFDRKRLFERTDYMASICQDLCNVLQVMEEFYNIFGPELKAVTGDPKRIDDVLCRVDSLVTPMENLAFDPFSIKSSQYWKYVMDDFKIEVL
;
A
#
# COMPACT_ATOMS: atom_id res chain seq x y z
N MET A 1 38.67 -5.70 -1.63
CA MET A 1 37.69 -6.77 -1.88
C MET A 1 36.27 -6.29 -1.61
N GLU A 2 35.98 -5.71 -0.44
CA GLU A 2 34.66 -5.14 -0.12
C GLU A 2 34.09 -4.18 -1.18
N ALA A 3 34.91 -3.26 -1.70
CA ALA A 3 34.48 -2.35 -2.77
C ALA A 3 34.02 -3.06 -4.07
N SER A 4 34.62 -4.21 -4.40
CA SER A 4 34.25 -4.99 -5.59
C SER A 4 32.92 -5.74 -5.39
N ASP A 5 32.71 -6.28 -4.19
CA ASP A 5 31.43 -6.90 -3.82
C ASP A 5 30.30 -5.86 -3.76
N ASN A 6 30.57 -4.65 -3.28
CA ASN A 6 29.61 -3.54 -3.29
C ASN A 6 29.19 -3.16 -4.73
N VAL A 7 30.14 -3.10 -5.67
CA VAL A 7 29.83 -2.81 -7.08
C VAL A 7 28.94 -3.89 -7.69
N ARG A 8 29.24 -5.17 -7.43
CA ARG A 8 28.41 -6.30 -7.90
C ARG A 8 27.03 -6.31 -7.25
N PHE A 9 26.96 -5.99 -5.95
CA PHE A 9 25.70 -5.86 -5.23
C PHE A 9 24.83 -4.77 -5.86
N LEU A 10 25.35 -3.54 -5.94
CA LEU A 10 24.62 -2.39 -6.44
C LEU A 10 24.16 -2.60 -7.88
N SER A 11 25.00 -3.16 -8.76
CA SER A 11 24.59 -3.45 -10.14
C SER A 11 23.43 -4.44 -10.24
N THR A 12 23.29 -5.34 -9.26
CA THR A 12 22.20 -6.33 -9.21
C THR A 12 20.88 -5.73 -8.74
N VAL A 13 20.92 -4.72 -7.86
CA VAL A 13 19.71 -4.17 -7.20
C VAL A 13 19.30 -2.77 -7.67
N GLU A 14 20.20 -2.02 -8.32
CA GLU A 14 19.97 -0.61 -8.70
C GLU A 14 18.70 -0.42 -9.54
N ARG A 15 18.49 -1.27 -10.54
CA ARG A 15 17.28 -1.21 -11.37
C ARG A 15 16.01 -1.46 -10.55
N HIS A 16 16.06 -2.39 -9.60
CA HIS A 16 14.93 -2.66 -8.72
C HIS A 16 14.61 -1.43 -7.87
N PHE A 17 15.61 -0.79 -7.26
CA PHE A 17 15.40 0.43 -6.48
C PHE A 17 14.85 1.57 -7.33
N LYS A 18 15.36 1.75 -8.56
CA LYS A 18 14.82 2.74 -9.51
C LYS A 18 13.35 2.47 -9.83
N ASN A 19 12.95 1.22 -10.01
CA ASN A 19 11.55 0.84 -10.25
C ASN A 19 10.66 1.10 -9.03
N ILE A 20 11.14 0.86 -7.80
CA ILE A 20 10.37 1.16 -6.58
C ILE A 20 10.17 2.67 -6.42
N THR A 21 11.23 3.46 -6.61
CA THR A 21 11.20 4.92 -6.41
C THR A 21 10.49 5.66 -7.54
N HIS A 22 10.76 5.31 -8.80
CA HIS A 22 10.38 6.07 -9.99
C HIS A 22 9.48 5.30 -10.97
N GLY A 23 9.06 4.07 -10.63
CA GLY A 23 8.18 3.29 -11.47
C GLY A 23 6.88 4.04 -11.77
N SER A 24 6.44 4.00 -13.03
CA SER A 24 5.28 4.76 -13.53
C SER A 24 3.96 4.32 -12.90
N SER A 25 3.81 3.05 -12.53
CA SER A 25 2.61 2.47 -11.91
C SER A 25 2.95 1.50 -10.78
N PHE A 26 1.96 1.16 -9.94
CA PHE A 26 2.13 0.14 -8.91
C PHE A 26 2.30 -1.26 -9.49
N HIS A 27 1.77 -1.54 -10.68
CA HIS A 27 2.08 -2.77 -11.41
C HIS A 27 3.59 -3.03 -11.50
N VAL A 28 4.38 -2.01 -11.87
CA VAL A 28 5.85 -2.14 -11.95
C VAL A 28 6.45 -2.45 -10.58
N VAL A 29 5.94 -1.84 -9.52
CA VAL A 29 6.37 -2.09 -8.13
C VAL A 29 6.04 -3.52 -7.71
N LEU A 30 4.84 -4.00 -8.01
CA LEU A 30 4.36 -5.34 -7.69
C LEU A 30 5.22 -6.43 -8.33
N GLU A 31 5.60 -6.27 -9.60
CA GLU A 31 6.50 -7.20 -10.28
C GLU A 31 7.95 -7.10 -9.78
N THR A 32 8.37 -5.89 -9.40
CA THR A 32 9.74 -5.63 -8.95
C THR A 32 10.02 -6.23 -7.57
N ILE A 33 9.07 -6.21 -6.63
CA ILE A 33 9.29 -6.65 -5.24
C ILE A 33 9.78 -8.11 -5.15
N PRO A 34 9.14 -9.13 -5.76
CA PRO A 34 9.61 -10.51 -5.70
C PRO A 34 11.00 -10.71 -6.33
N SER A 35 11.26 -10.04 -7.46
CA SER A 35 12.55 -10.09 -8.14
C SER A 35 13.66 -9.47 -7.29
N MET A 36 13.40 -8.29 -6.72
CA MET A 36 14.31 -7.60 -5.81
C MET A 36 14.62 -8.46 -4.58
N MET A 37 13.61 -9.07 -3.96
CA MET A 37 13.81 -9.94 -2.79
C MET A 37 14.66 -11.17 -3.13
N SER A 38 14.49 -11.74 -4.33
CA SER A 38 15.31 -12.84 -4.83
C SER A 38 16.77 -12.42 -5.07
N ALA A 39 16.99 -11.21 -5.61
CA ALA A 39 18.32 -10.64 -5.74
C ALA A 39 18.99 -10.41 -4.38
N LEU A 40 18.26 -9.86 -3.40
CA LEU A 40 18.75 -9.68 -2.03
C LEU A 40 19.10 -11.02 -1.37
N ARG A 41 18.33 -12.09 -1.64
CA ARG A 41 18.69 -13.45 -1.23
C ARG A 41 20.02 -13.90 -1.79
N MET A 42 20.26 -13.75 -3.09
CA MET A 42 21.54 -14.14 -3.69
C MET A 42 22.72 -13.39 -3.06
N VAL A 43 22.53 -12.10 -2.79
CA VAL A 43 23.53 -11.25 -2.12
C VAL A 43 23.79 -11.73 -0.70
N TRP A 44 22.74 -12.05 0.06
CA TRP A 44 22.83 -12.60 1.40
C TRP A 44 23.60 -13.92 1.44
N ILE A 45 23.43 -14.77 0.43
CA ILE A 45 24.11 -16.08 0.34
C ILE A 45 25.59 -15.92 -0.03
N ILE A 46 25.90 -15.05 -1.01
CA ILE A 46 27.24 -14.97 -1.61
C ILE A 46 28.16 -14.02 -0.85
N SER A 47 27.65 -12.89 -0.36
CA SER A 47 28.48 -11.83 0.22
C SER A 47 28.86 -12.12 1.66
N ARG A 48 30.16 -12.03 1.96
CA ARG A 48 30.67 -12.12 3.35
C ARG A 48 30.45 -10.84 4.17
N HIS A 49 30.01 -9.77 3.52
CA HIS A 49 29.82 -8.46 4.13
C HIS A 49 28.34 -8.11 4.32
N TYR A 50 27.49 -8.49 3.35
CA TYR A 50 26.05 -8.23 3.37
C TYR A 50 25.22 -9.37 3.99
N ASN A 51 25.82 -10.52 4.32
CA ASN A 51 25.18 -11.59 5.09
C ASN A 51 25.08 -11.29 6.60
N LYS A 52 25.04 -10.01 6.97
CA LYS A 52 24.99 -9.52 8.34
C LYS A 52 23.83 -8.56 8.51
N ASP A 53 23.13 -8.69 9.62
CA ASP A 53 21.99 -7.87 10.01
C ASP A 53 22.31 -6.37 9.95
N GLU A 54 23.50 -5.97 10.41
CA GLU A 54 24.00 -4.59 10.43
C GLU A 54 23.94 -3.88 9.08
N ARG A 55 24.02 -4.63 7.97
CA ARG A 55 23.95 -4.07 6.60
C ARG A 55 22.63 -4.34 5.91
N MET A 56 22.06 -5.52 6.10
CA MET A 56 20.83 -5.90 5.41
C MET A 56 19.59 -5.24 6.03
N ILE A 57 19.54 -5.07 7.36
CA ILE A 57 18.39 -4.44 8.02
C ILE A 57 18.19 -2.99 7.55
N PRO A 58 19.20 -2.09 7.61
CA PRO A 58 19.01 -0.71 7.15
C PRO A 58 18.57 -0.61 5.68
N LEU A 59 19.05 -1.51 4.83
CA LEU A 59 18.64 -1.58 3.44
C LEU A 59 17.16 -1.98 3.30
N MET A 60 16.74 -3.03 4.01
CA MET A 60 15.36 -3.52 4.02
C MET A 60 14.40 -2.47 4.58
N GLU A 61 14.80 -1.75 5.63
CA GLU A 61 14.04 -0.60 6.16
C GLU A 61 13.91 0.51 5.13
N ARG A 62 14.98 0.83 4.40
CA ARG A 62 14.95 1.85 3.35
C ARG A 62 14.00 1.47 2.22
N ILE A 63 13.96 0.20 1.84
CA ILE A 63 13.02 -0.32 0.84
C ILE A 63 11.57 -0.22 1.36
N ALA A 64 11.30 -0.66 2.59
CA ALA A 64 9.99 -0.56 3.20
C ALA A 64 9.50 0.91 3.27
N TRP A 65 10.41 1.82 3.64
CA TRP A 65 10.15 3.26 3.64
C TRP A 65 9.79 3.77 2.25
N GLU A 66 10.55 3.41 1.21
CA GLU A 66 10.29 3.88 -0.15
C GLU A 66 8.94 3.36 -0.70
N ILE A 67 8.58 2.10 -0.41
CA ILE A 67 7.27 1.54 -0.76
C ILE A 67 6.15 2.33 -0.05
N ALA A 68 6.33 2.62 1.25
CA ALA A 68 5.37 3.42 2.01
C ALA A 68 5.23 4.85 1.43
N GLU A 69 6.35 5.54 1.14
CA GLU A 69 6.30 6.87 0.53
C GLU A 69 5.60 6.86 -0.84
N ARG A 70 5.80 5.81 -1.63
CA ARG A 70 5.10 5.66 -2.91
C ARG A 70 3.58 5.59 -2.71
N VAL A 71 3.11 4.84 -1.71
CA VAL A 71 1.69 4.77 -1.34
C VAL A 71 1.15 6.13 -0.90
N CYS A 72 1.84 6.84 0.01
CA CYS A 72 1.42 8.17 0.44
C CYS A 72 1.29 9.16 -0.73
N LYS A 73 2.19 9.10 -1.71
CA LYS A 73 2.17 9.97 -2.89
C LYS A 73 1.03 9.66 -3.85
N VAL A 74 0.72 8.38 -4.03
CA VAL A 74 -0.29 7.97 -5.02
C VAL A 74 -1.70 8.06 -4.45
N VAL A 75 -1.91 7.61 -3.21
CA VAL A 75 -3.22 7.60 -2.55
C VAL A 75 -3.38 8.88 -1.74
N ASN A 76 -3.90 9.93 -2.37
CA ASN A 76 -4.16 11.21 -1.71
C ASN A 76 -5.66 11.37 -1.42
N LEU A 77 -6.07 11.24 -0.16
CA LEU A 77 -7.49 11.28 0.23
C LEU A 77 -8.20 12.59 -0.13
N ARG A 78 -7.47 13.71 -0.23
CA ARG A 78 -8.07 15.02 -0.59
C ARG A 78 -8.60 15.06 -2.03
N THR A 79 -8.04 14.21 -2.89
CA THR A 79 -8.39 14.13 -4.32
C THR A 79 -8.95 12.77 -4.70
N LEU A 80 -8.73 11.73 -3.90
CA LEU A 80 -9.08 10.34 -4.21
C LEU A 80 -10.57 10.18 -4.57
N PHE A 81 -11.46 10.76 -3.77
CA PHE A 81 -12.91 10.65 -3.97
C PHE A 81 -13.45 11.56 -5.09
N LYS A 82 -12.61 12.47 -5.61
CA LYS A 82 -12.92 13.36 -6.75
C LYS A 82 -12.46 12.76 -8.08
N GLU A 83 -11.64 11.72 -8.04
CA GLU A 83 -11.25 10.97 -9.22
C GLU A 83 -12.40 10.09 -9.72
N ASN A 84 -12.27 9.56 -10.94
CA ASN A 84 -13.16 8.50 -11.40
C ASN A 84 -13.10 7.30 -10.43
N ARG A 85 -14.27 6.79 -10.01
CA ARG A 85 -14.40 5.71 -9.01
C ARG A 85 -13.58 4.47 -9.37
N ALA A 86 -13.62 4.02 -10.61
CA ALA A 86 -12.83 2.86 -11.06
C ALA A 86 -11.32 3.11 -10.96
N SER A 87 -10.87 4.34 -11.28
CA SER A 87 -9.46 4.74 -11.12
C SER A 87 -9.06 4.77 -9.64
N ALA A 88 -9.88 5.38 -8.78
CA ALA A 88 -9.63 5.47 -7.34
C ALA A 88 -9.59 4.07 -6.68
N GLN A 89 -10.52 3.19 -7.04
CA GLN A 89 -10.56 1.80 -6.58
C GLN A 89 -9.31 1.03 -7.03
N HIS A 90 -9.00 1.08 -8.33
CA HIS A 90 -7.84 0.38 -8.89
C HIS A 90 -6.54 0.82 -8.22
N LYS A 91 -6.32 2.15 -8.12
CA LYS A 91 -5.16 2.75 -7.48
C LYS A 91 -5.00 2.31 -6.02
N THR A 92 -6.09 2.38 -5.24
CA THR A 92 -6.07 2.02 -3.81
C THR A 92 -5.82 0.52 -3.63
N LEU A 93 -6.40 -0.30 -4.50
CA LEU A 93 -6.19 -1.74 -4.54
C LEU A 93 -4.73 -2.09 -4.86
N GLU A 94 -4.14 -1.48 -5.89
CA GLU A 94 -2.74 -1.72 -6.24
C GLU A 94 -1.79 -1.28 -5.12
N ALA A 95 -2.05 -0.13 -4.49
CA ALA A 95 -1.28 0.35 -3.34
C ALA A 95 -1.30 -0.65 -2.17
N ARG A 96 -2.50 -1.15 -1.81
CA ARG A 96 -2.68 -2.19 -0.79
C ARG A 96 -1.91 -3.46 -1.15
N ASN A 97 -2.02 -3.90 -2.40
CA ASN A 97 -1.36 -5.10 -2.87
C ASN A 97 0.17 -4.97 -2.83
N ALA A 98 0.72 -3.78 -3.12
CA ALA A 98 2.17 -3.54 -3.05
C ALA A 98 2.69 -3.68 -1.61
N LEU A 99 1.96 -3.16 -0.63
CA LEU A 99 2.29 -3.28 0.79
C LEU A 99 2.22 -4.74 1.27
N HIS A 100 1.20 -5.49 0.85
CA HIS A 100 1.13 -6.93 1.15
C HIS A 100 2.21 -7.74 0.42
N MET A 101 2.52 -7.40 -0.82
CA MET A 101 3.53 -8.08 -1.62
C MET A 101 4.92 -7.94 -0.99
N TRP A 102 5.25 -6.76 -0.44
CA TRP A 102 6.48 -6.54 0.33
C TRP A 102 6.66 -7.58 1.44
N LYS A 103 5.64 -7.69 2.30
CA LYS A 103 5.65 -8.63 3.43
C LYS A 103 5.64 -10.08 2.98
N LYS A 104 4.82 -10.42 1.98
CA LYS A 104 4.73 -11.76 1.40
C LYS A 104 6.07 -12.20 0.82
N ALA A 105 6.69 -11.38 -0.02
CA ALA A 105 7.98 -11.70 -0.65
C ALA A 105 9.08 -11.93 0.39
N TYR A 106 9.08 -11.16 1.48
CA TYR A 106 10.02 -11.37 2.59
C TYR A 106 9.84 -12.75 3.22
N PHE A 107 8.61 -13.12 3.62
CA PHE A 107 8.37 -14.41 4.27
C PHE A 107 8.60 -15.59 3.33
N ASP A 108 8.22 -15.46 2.06
CA ASP A 108 8.50 -16.48 1.03
C ASP A 108 10.01 -16.69 0.87
N THR A 109 10.80 -15.62 0.91
CA THR A 109 12.26 -15.68 0.77
C THR A 109 12.92 -16.23 2.02
N ARG A 110 12.49 -15.78 3.20
CA ARG A 110 12.92 -16.33 4.50
C ARG A 110 12.68 -17.82 4.57
N ALA A 111 11.49 -18.30 4.18
CA ALA A 111 11.16 -19.72 4.18
C ALA A 111 12.12 -20.54 3.29
N LYS A 112 12.51 -19.99 2.12
CA LYS A 112 13.49 -20.64 1.24
C LYS A 112 14.90 -20.71 1.82
N ILE A 113 15.30 -19.71 2.62
CA ILE A 113 16.61 -19.71 3.31
C ILE A 113 16.60 -20.70 4.48
N GLU A 114 15.53 -20.73 5.28
CA GLU A 114 15.41 -21.70 6.36
C GLU A 114 15.39 -23.14 5.84
N ALA A 115 14.71 -23.39 4.70
CA ALA A 115 14.70 -24.70 4.07
C ALA A 115 16.06 -25.13 3.49
N SER A 116 16.96 -24.19 3.18
CA SER A 116 18.31 -24.54 2.67
C SER A 116 19.21 -25.06 3.79
N GLY A 117 18.99 -24.64 5.04
CA GLY A 117 19.65 -25.12 6.26
C GLY A 117 21.17 -24.89 6.35
N ARG A 118 21.78 -24.29 5.33
CA ARG A 118 23.24 -24.11 5.20
C ARG A 118 23.69 -22.66 5.37
N GLU A 119 22.76 -21.73 5.22
CA GLU A 119 23.02 -20.28 5.12
C GLU A 119 22.73 -19.60 6.47
N ALA A 120 23.29 -18.39 6.66
CA ALA A 120 22.93 -17.56 7.81
C ALA A 120 21.41 -17.29 7.81
N ARG A 121 20.79 -17.38 8.99
CA ARG A 121 19.34 -17.21 9.13
C ARG A 121 18.93 -15.78 8.81
N TRP A 122 17.84 -15.65 8.06
CA TRP A 122 17.24 -14.38 7.73
C TRP A 122 16.06 -14.13 8.69
N GLU A 123 16.35 -13.55 9.85
CA GLU A 123 15.32 -13.11 10.79
C GLU A 123 15.59 -11.67 11.19
N PHE A 124 14.73 -10.76 10.75
CA PHE A 124 14.84 -9.34 11.04
C PHE A 124 13.67 -8.91 11.92
N ASP A 125 13.84 -7.80 12.62
CA ASP A 125 12.77 -7.20 13.41
C ASP A 125 11.56 -6.87 12.52
N ARG A 126 10.48 -7.62 12.75
CA ARG A 126 9.24 -7.52 11.98
C ARG A 126 8.54 -6.18 12.17
N LYS A 127 8.65 -5.59 13.35
CA LYS A 127 8.05 -4.29 13.65
C LYS A 127 8.73 -3.22 12.80
N ARG A 128 10.06 -3.22 12.76
CA ARG A 128 10.86 -2.29 11.95
C ARG A 128 10.54 -2.38 10.45
N LEU A 129 10.29 -3.58 9.94
CA LEU A 129 10.02 -3.79 8.51
C LEU A 129 8.55 -3.64 8.09
N PHE A 130 7.60 -3.93 8.98
CA PHE A 130 6.20 -4.11 8.59
C PHE A 130 5.20 -3.25 9.34
N GLU A 131 5.50 -2.68 10.51
CA GLU A 131 4.49 -1.95 11.30
C GLU A 131 3.85 -0.81 10.49
N ARG A 132 4.68 0.02 9.85
CA ARG A 132 4.20 1.10 9.00
C ARG A 132 3.42 0.57 7.80
N THR A 133 3.97 -0.40 7.06
CA THR A 133 3.34 -0.89 5.82
C THR A 133 2.05 -1.66 6.08
N ASP A 134 1.97 -2.41 7.17
CA ASP A 134 0.77 -3.14 7.59
C ASP A 134 -0.35 -2.17 7.96
N TYR A 135 -0.03 -1.12 8.73
CA TYR A 135 -0.98 -0.07 9.06
C TYR A 135 -1.47 0.65 7.79
N MET A 136 -0.57 1.03 6.89
CA MET A 136 -0.97 1.65 5.63
C MET A 136 -1.85 0.73 4.76
N ALA A 137 -1.61 -0.58 4.80
CA ALA A 137 -2.44 -1.54 4.07
C ALA A 137 -3.86 -1.61 4.64
N SER A 138 -4.04 -1.47 5.97
CA SER A 138 -5.38 -1.37 6.55
C SER A 138 -6.09 -0.07 6.14
N ILE A 139 -5.37 1.06 6.08
CA ILE A 139 -5.96 2.32 5.55
C ILE A 139 -6.40 2.14 4.10
N CYS A 140 -5.56 1.56 3.23
CA CYS A 140 -5.97 1.29 1.85
C CYS A 140 -7.15 0.33 1.77
N GLN A 141 -7.24 -0.67 2.66
CA GLN A 141 -8.39 -1.56 2.73
C GLN A 141 -9.68 -0.81 3.10
N ASP A 142 -9.62 0.07 4.10
CA ASP A 142 -10.75 0.89 4.51
C ASP A 142 -11.22 1.78 3.34
N LEU A 143 -10.29 2.43 2.65
CA LEU A 143 -10.59 3.24 1.47
C LEU A 143 -11.22 2.44 0.33
N CYS A 144 -10.73 1.21 0.07
CA CYS A 144 -11.38 0.31 -0.88
C CYS A 144 -12.83 0.02 -0.49
N ASN A 145 -13.09 -0.24 0.80
CA ASN A 145 -14.44 -0.53 1.30
C ASN A 145 -15.35 0.70 1.15
N VAL A 146 -14.87 1.90 1.47
CA VAL A 146 -15.62 3.16 1.31
C VAL A 146 -15.98 3.37 -0.17
N LEU A 147 -15.00 3.24 -1.07
CA LEU A 147 -15.24 3.38 -2.52
C LEU A 147 -16.23 2.34 -3.05
N GLN A 148 -16.21 1.12 -2.51
CA GLN A 148 -17.16 0.06 -2.84
C GLN A 148 -18.59 0.43 -2.40
N VAL A 149 -18.76 0.89 -1.15
CA VAL A 149 -20.06 1.35 -0.63
C VAL A 149 -20.62 2.51 -1.46
N MET A 150 -19.77 3.47 -1.82
CA MET A 150 -20.15 4.58 -2.70
C MET A 150 -20.66 4.06 -4.05
N GLU A 151 -19.92 3.15 -4.69
CA GLU A 151 -20.32 2.54 -5.96
C GLU A 151 -21.67 1.81 -5.85
N GLU A 152 -21.90 1.08 -4.76
CA GLU A 152 -23.17 0.39 -4.49
C GLU A 152 -24.35 1.36 -4.38
N PHE A 153 -24.18 2.49 -3.69
CA PHE A 153 -25.22 3.53 -3.65
C PHE A 153 -25.52 4.11 -5.04
N TYR A 154 -24.50 4.36 -5.86
CA TYR A 154 -24.69 4.88 -7.21
C TYR A 154 -25.35 3.87 -8.15
N ASN A 155 -25.09 2.57 -7.96
CA ASN A 155 -25.76 1.52 -8.70
C ASN A 155 -27.24 1.40 -8.31
N ILE A 156 -27.58 1.58 -7.02
CA ILE A 156 -28.96 1.57 -6.54
C ILE A 156 -29.72 2.82 -6.99
N PHE A 157 -29.13 4.01 -6.81
CA PHE A 157 -29.73 5.31 -7.13
C PHE A 157 -29.36 5.80 -8.54
N GLY A 158 -29.07 4.85 -9.44
CA GLY A 158 -28.60 5.14 -10.78
C GLY A 158 -29.64 5.79 -11.70
N PRO A 159 -29.25 6.11 -12.94
CA PRO A 159 -30.11 6.75 -13.93
C PRO A 159 -31.42 5.98 -14.18
N GLU A 160 -31.40 4.66 -14.03
CA GLU A 160 -32.55 3.79 -14.21
C GLU A 160 -33.63 4.07 -13.17
N LEU A 161 -33.28 4.09 -11.87
CA LEU A 161 -34.23 4.43 -10.80
C LEU A 161 -34.72 5.87 -10.94
N LYS A 162 -33.83 6.79 -11.35
CA LYS A 162 -34.16 8.19 -11.62
C LYS A 162 -35.14 8.36 -12.80
N ALA A 163 -35.07 7.50 -13.81
CA ALA A 163 -35.93 7.55 -14.99
C ALA A 163 -37.35 6.99 -14.73
N VAL A 164 -37.49 6.08 -13.77
CA VAL A 164 -38.77 5.43 -13.44
C VAL A 164 -39.46 6.03 -12.21
N THR A 165 -38.78 6.92 -11.47
CA THR A 165 -39.38 7.64 -10.33
C THR A 165 -40.19 8.85 -10.79
N GLY A 166 -41.31 9.11 -10.11
CA GLY A 166 -42.10 10.35 -10.28
C GLY A 166 -41.45 11.58 -9.61
N ASP A 167 -40.38 11.39 -8.84
CA ASP A 167 -39.65 12.45 -8.15
C ASP A 167 -38.12 12.33 -8.35
N PRO A 168 -37.59 12.84 -9.47
CA PRO A 168 -36.15 12.80 -9.77
C PRO A 168 -35.32 13.65 -8.82
N LYS A 169 -35.91 14.71 -8.23
CA LYS A 169 -35.20 15.61 -7.30
C LYS A 169 -34.81 14.90 -6.02
N ARG A 170 -35.70 14.06 -5.49
CA ARG A 170 -35.42 13.26 -4.30
C ARG A 170 -34.22 12.31 -4.52
N ILE A 171 -34.04 11.77 -5.73
CA ILE A 171 -32.87 10.95 -6.06
C ILE A 171 -31.61 11.80 -6.07
N ASP A 172 -31.66 13.00 -6.66
CA ASP A 172 -30.53 13.93 -6.65
C ASP A 172 -30.13 14.35 -5.23
N ASP A 173 -31.10 14.61 -4.35
CA ASP A 173 -30.86 14.94 -2.94
C ASP A 173 -30.18 13.78 -2.19
N VAL A 174 -30.59 12.53 -2.48
CA VAL A 174 -29.94 11.34 -1.89
C VAL A 174 -28.51 11.18 -2.40
N LEU A 175 -28.26 11.34 -3.70
CA LEU A 175 -26.91 11.27 -4.25
C LEU A 175 -25.99 12.34 -3.68
N CYS A 176 -26.50 13.56 -3.47
CA CYS A 176 -25.76 14.64 -2.80
C CYS A 176 -25.37 14.28 -1.36
N ARG A 177 -26.26 13.59 -0.62
CA ARG A 177 -25.94 13.05 0.71
C ARG A 177 -24.88 11.95 0.66
N VAL A 178 -24.96 11.05 -0.33
CA VAL A 178 -23.96 10.01 -0.55
C VAL A 178 -22.59 10.63 -0.80
N ASP A 179 -22.49 11.63 -1.68
CA ASP A 179 -21.23 12.37 -1.92
C ASP A 179 -20.71 13.08 -0.67
N SER A 180 -21.60 13.51 0.22
CA SER A 180 -21.23 14.15 1.47
C SER A 180 -20.58 13.17 2.47
N LEU A 181 -20.82 11.86 2.37
CA LEU A 181 -20.30 10.84 3.31
C LEU A 181 -18.77 10.81 3.38
N VAL A 182 -18.08 11.16 2.29
CA VAL A 182 -16.62 11.13 2.21
C VAL A 182 -15.96 12.45 2.60
N THR A 183 -16.75 13.52 2.83
CA THR A 183 -16.26 14.86 3.18
C THR A 183 -15.32 14.87 4.40
N PRO A 184 -15.57 14.11 5.49
CA PRO A 184 -14.63 14.02 6.60
C PRO A 184 -13.26 13.45 6.20
N MET A 185 -13.23 12.49 5.27
CA MET A 185 -12.00 11.87 4.77
C MET A 185 -11.23 12.78 3.80
N GLU A 186 -11.92 13.65 3.08
CA GLU A 186 -11.27 14.64 2.22
C GLU A 186 -10.60 15.78 3.00
N ASN A 187 -11.12 16.10 4.19
CA ASN A 187 -10.75 17.28 4.98
C ASN A 187 -10.02 16.92 6.29
N LEU A 188 -9.19 15.89 6.26
CA LEU A 188 -8.41 15.47 7.42
C LEU A 188 -7.40 16.53 7.85
N ALA A 189 -7.36 16.81 9.15
CA ALA A 189 -6.36 17.66 9.81
C ALA A 189 -5.08 16.88 10.21
N PHE A 190 -5.01 15.59 9.90
CA PHE A 190 -3.92 14.70 10.23
C PHE A 190 -3.54 13.82 9.03
N ASP A 191 -2.34 13.23 9.06
CA ASP A 191 -1.94 12.23 8.07
C ASP A 191 -2.56 10.86 8.43
N PRO A 192 -3.47 10.30 7.61
CA PRO A 192 -4.10 9.00 7.87
C PRO A 192 -3.10 7.85 7.82
N PHE A 193 -2.00 7.97 7.05
CA PHE A 193 -0.97 6.93 6.93
C PHE A 193 0.06 6.95 8.06
N SER A 194 0.02 7.97 8.92
CA SER A 194 0.80 7.99 10.15
C SER A 194 0.14 7.13 11.22
N ILE A 195 0.84 6.10 11.70
CA ILE A 195 0.34 5.21 12.76
C ILE A 195 0.00 5.96 14.07
N LYS A 196 0.65 7.11 14.29
CA LYS A 196 0.36 7.99 15.43
C LYS A 196 -1.06 8.56 15.39
N SER A 197 -1.66 8.61 14.20
CA SER A 197 -3.01 9.11 13.96
C SER A 197 -4.06 7.99 13.93
N SER A 198 -3.70 6.74 14.24
CA SER A 198 -4.58 5.57 14.13
C SER A 198 -5.90 5.70 14.88
N GLN A 199 -5.89 6.33 16.06
CA GLN A 199 -7.12 6.58 16.82
C GLN A 199 -8.04 7.56 16.08
N TYR A 200 -7.51 8.65 15.53
CA TYR A 200 -8.29 9.61 14.75
C TYR A 200 -8.86 9.00 13.47
N TRP A 201 -8.08 8.19 12.76
CA TRP A 201 -8.59 7.45 11.59
C TRP A 201 -9.74 6.52 11.97
N LYS A 202 -9.60 5.80 13.08
CA LYS A 202 -10.66 4.92 13.59
C LYS A 202 -11.97 5.70 13.84
N TYR A 203 -11.89 6.87 14.47
CA TYR A 203 -13.08 7.72 14.67
C TYR A 203 -13.74 8.11 13.35
N VAL A 204 -12.97 8.51 12.34
CA VAL A 204 -13.50 8.85 11.00
C VAL A 204 -14.21 7.65 10.35
N MET A 205 -13.64 6.45 10.47
CA MET A 205 -14.25 5.24 9.92
C MET A 205 -15.47 4.76 10.69
N ASP A 206 -15.50 4.95 12.01
CA ASP A 206 -16.66 4.60 12.84
C ASP A 206 -17.83 5.55 12.56
N ASP A 207 -17.56 6.85 12.39
CA ASP A 207 -18.56 7.86 11.97
C ASP A 207 -19.15 7.54 10.59
N PHE A 208 -18.28 7.23 9.61
CA PHE A 208 -18.73 6.78 8.27
C PHE A 208 -19.66 5.55 8.35
N LYS A 209 -19.33 4.56 9.17
CA LYS A 209 -20.17 3.36 9.32
C LYS A 209 -21.54 3.68 9.93
N ILE A 210 -21.61 4.63 10.86
CA ILE A 210 -22.87 5.06 11.48
C ILE A 210 -23.76 5.75 10.43
N GLU A 211 -23.19 6.61 9.60
CA GLU A 211 -23.93 7.33 8.55
C GLU A 211 -24.41 6.44 7.39
N VAL A 212 -23.74 5.30 7.17
CA VAL A 212 -24.09 4.33 6.11
C VAL A 212 -25.18 3.34 6.55
N LEU A 213 -25.32 3.07 7.85
CA LEU A 213 -26.31 2.15 8.43
C LEU A 213 -27.71 2.77 8.57
#